data_AF-A0A1I2BDW8-F1
#
_entry.id   AF-A0A1I2BDW8-F1
#
_cell.length_a   1.000
_cell.length_b   1.000
_cell.length_c   1.000
_cell.angle_alpha   90.00
_cell.angle_beta   90.00
_cell.angle_gamma   90.00
#
_symmetry.space_group_name_H-M   'P 1'
#
loop_
_entity.id
_entity.type
_entity.pdbx_description
1 polymer ?
#
loop_
_entity_poly.entity_id
_entity_poly.type
_entity_poly.pdbx_seq_one_letter_code
_entity_poly.pdbx_strand_id
1 'polypeptide(L)' 'MVTAERHSPRWFVSSYSGGNNNNCVEVRFTSQGTEVRDTKNRTAGTLSFTRTHWTEFLRTLFDRIA' A
#
# COMPACT_ATOMS: atom_id res chain seq x y z
N MET A 1 6.04 20.29 -15.20
CA MET A 1 5.76 19.98 -13.78
C MET A 1 4.61 18.99 -13.74
N VAL A 2 4.87 17.71 -13.48
CA VAL A 2 3.80 16.71 -13.36
C VAL A 2 3.30 16.75 -11.92
N THR A 3 2.21 17.47 -11.69
CA THR A 3 1.44 17.38 -10.44
C THR A 3 0.91 15.96 -10.33
N ALA A 4 1.33 15.26 -9.28
CA ALA A 4 0.94 13.88 -9.04
C ALA A 4 -0.57 13.78 -8.81
N GLU A 5 -1.33 13.36 -9.82
CA GLU A 5 -2.64 12.72 -9.63
C GLU A 5 -2.45 11.34 -8.99
N ARG A 6 -1.92 11.30 -7.76
CA ARG A 6 -1.73 10.08 -6.96
C ARG A 6 -2.96 9.70 -6.14
N HIS A 7 -4.12 10.32 -6.40
CA HIS A 7 -5.38 10.06 -5.69
C HIS A 7 -6.34 9.15 -6.46
N SER A 8 -5.86 8.36 -7.41
CA SER A 8 -6.70 7.33 -8.03
C SER A 8 -7.11 6.30 -6.97
N PRO A 9 -8.40 6.13 -6.63
CA PRO A 9 -8.86 5.20 -5.60
C PRO A 9 -8.82 3.73 -6.05
N ARG A 10 -8.06 3.44 -7.11
CA ARG A 10 -7.97 2.13 -7.74
C ARG A 10 -6.95 1.28 -6.99
N TRP A 11 -7.34 0.04 -6.72
CA TRP A 11 -6.43 -1.00 -6.25
C TRP A 11 -5.40 -1.32 -7.31
N PHE A 12 -4.14 -1.41 -6.91
CA PHE A 12 -3.06 -1.95 -7.73
C PHE A 12 -2.31 -3.02 -6.95
N VAL A 13 -1.94 -4.09 -7.65
CA VAL A 13 -1.16 -5.19 -7.09
C VAL A 13 0.29 -4.73 -6.94
N SER A 14 0.92 -5.04 -5.81
CA SER A 14 2.33 -4.74 -5.59
C SER A 14 3.21 -5.50 -6.59
N SER A 15 4.24 -4.85 -7.13
CA SER A 15 5.23 -5.48 -8.02
C SER A 15 6.03 -6.60 -7.33
N TYR A 16 6.05 -6.64 -6.00
CA TYR A 16 6.64 -7.70 -5.19
C TYR A 16 5.72 -8.93 -5.04
N SER A 17 4.47 -8.82 -5.52
CA SER A 17 3.51 -9.92 -5.57
C SER A 17 3.75 -10.76 -6.83
N GLY A 18 4.73 -11.66 -6.78
CA GLY A 18 5.10 -12.56 -7.87
C GLY A 18 6.42 -13.27 -7.60
N GLY A 19 6.75 -14.32 -8.36
CA GLY A 19 7.87 -15.24 -8.05
C GLY A 19 7.47 -16.27 -6.99
N ASN A 20 8.40 -17.05 -6.44
CA ASN A 20 8.22 -18.07 -5.38
C ASN A 20 7.61 -17.54 -4.04
N ASN A 21 6.86 -16.44 -4.08
CA ASN A 21 6.45 -15.61 -2.98
C ASN A 21 4.93 -15.75 -2.89
N ASN A 22 4.42 -16.33 -1.80
CA ASN A 22 2.98 -16.56 -1.64
C ASN A 22 2.21 -15.33 -1.11
N ASN A 23 2.88 -14.20 -0.88
CA ASN A 23 2.35 -13.03 -0.17
C ASN A 23 1.92 -11.93 -1.14
N CYS A 24 0.75 -12.08 -1.76
CA CYS A 24 0.24 -11.11 -2.73
C CYS A 24 -0.55 -10.00 -2.03
N VAL A 25 -0.18 -8.74 -2.28
CA VAL A 25 -0.81 -7.56 -1.66
C VAL A 25 -1.31 -6.57 -2.71
N GLU A 26 -2.48 -6.00 -2.46
CA GLU A 26 -3.04 -4.87 -3.19
C GLU A 26 -3.01 -3.62 -2.31
N VAL A 27 -2.72 -2.47 -2.93
CA VAL A 27 -2.69 -1.16 -2.27
C VAL A 27 -3.56 -0.18 -3.05
N ARG A 28 -4.19 0.78 -2.37
CA ARG A 28 -4.74 1.99 -3.00
C ARG A 28 -4.47 3.23 -2.16
N PHE A 29 -4.39 4.36 -2.83
CA PHE A 29 -4.28 5.68 -2.19
C PHE A 29 -5.61 6.40 -2.28
N THR A 30 -6.11 6.87 -1.15
CA THR A 30 -7.39 7.58 -1.04
C THR A 30 -7.16 9.01 -0.54
N SER A 31 -8.21 9.81 -0.51
CA SER A 31 -8.16 11.13 0.14
C SER A 31 -7.89 11.01 1.65
N GLN A 32 -8.31 9.90 2.28
CA GLN A 32 -8.17 9.66 3.72
C GLN A 32 -6.84 9.02 4.12
N GLY A 33 -6.13 8.38 3.17
CA GLY A 33 -4.80 7.81 3.41
C GLY A 33 -4.47 6.63 2.50
N THR A 34 -3.95 5.57 3.07
CA THR A 34 -3.53 4.37 2.34
C THR A 34 -4.29 3.16 2.84
N GLU A 35 -4.75 2.33 1.91
CA GLU A 35 -5.39 1.06 2.24
C GLU A 35 -4.62 -0.11 1.64
N VAL A 36 -4.53 -1.20 2.41
CA VAL A 36 -3.79 -2.41 2.06
C VAL A 36 -4.65 -3.63 2.33
N ARG A 37 -4.65 -4.61 1.42
CA ARG A 37 -5.32 -5.89 1.62
C ARG A 37 -4.60 -7.04 0.94
N ASP A 38 -4.97 -8.24 1.35
CA ASP A 38 -4.56 -9.48 0.71
C ASP A 38 -5.26 -9.61 -0.66
N THR A 39 -4.47 -9.75 -1.73
CA THR A 39 -4.98 -9.99 -3.08
C THR A 39 -5.79 -11.29 -3.17
N LYS A 40 -5.38 -12.32 -2.41
CA LYS A 40 -5.96 -13.66 -2.44
C LYS A 40 -7.19 -13.80 -1.56
N ASN A 41 -7.32 -12.96 -0.52
CA ASN A 41 -8.46 -12.98 0.38
C ASN A 41 -9.02 -11.57 0.64
N ARG A 42 -9.59 -10.97 -0.41
CA ARG A 42 -10.17 -9.62 -0.35
C ARG A 42 -11.31 -9.49 0.66
N THR A 43 -12.00 -10.60 0.98
CA THR A 43 -13.11 -10.64 1.95
C THR A 43 -12.65 -10.62 3.41
N ALA A 44 -11.38 -10.92 3.69
CA ALA A 44 -10.83 -10.84 5.04
C ALA A 44 -10.73 -9.40 5.58
N GLY A 45 -10.90 -8.40 4.71
CA GLY A 45 -10.98 -6.99 5.09
C GLY A 45 -9.85 -6.15 4.51
N THR A 46 -9.74 -4.93 5.00
CA THR A 46 -8.78 -3.93 4.50
C THR A 46 -8.18 -3.16 5.67
N LEU A 47 -6.86 -3.13 5.73
CA LEU A 47 -6.12 -2.29 6.66
C LEU A 47 -6.11 -0.87 6.13
N SER A 48 -6.53 0.09 6.95
CA SER A 48 -6.62 1.50 6.58
C SER A 48 -5.71 2.33 7.47
N PHE A 49 -4.85 3.13 6.84
CA PHE A 49 -3.89 3.98 7.52
C PHE A 49 -4.12 5.43 7.12
N THR A 50 -4.03 6.34 8.10
CA THR A 50 -3.97 7.77 7.80
C THR A 50 -2.68 8.07 7.03
N ARG A 51 -2.67 9.20 6.31
CA ARG A 51 -1.47 9.66 5.59
C ARG A 51 -0.25 9.75 6.52
N THR A 52 -0.41 10.29 7.71
CA THR A 52 0.67 10.45 8.70
C THR A 52 1.23 9.10 9.14
N HIS A 53 0.38 8.15 9.52
CA HIS A 53 0.84 6.82 9.95
C HIS A 53 1.54 6.07 8.83
N TRP A 54 1.04 6.17 7.60
CA TRP A 54 1.69 5.55 6.44
C TRP A 54 3.09 6.12 6.18
N THR A 55 3.25 7.44 6.29
CA THR A 55 4.56 8.09 6.14
C THR A 55 5.54 7.67 7.24
N GLU A 56 5.10 7.65 8.50
CA GLU A 56 5.95 7.23 9.63
C GLU A 56 6.36 5.76 9.53
N PHE A 57 5.45 4.89 9.10
CA PHE A 57 5.76 3.48 8.82
C PHE A 57 6.90 3.35 7.81
N LEU A 58 6.82 4.08 6.69
CA LEU A 58 7.85 4.03 5.65
C LEU A 58 9.20 4.59 6.14
N ARG A 59 9.20 5.70 6.88
CA ARG A 59 10.42 6.26 7.47
C ARG A 59 11.12 5.25 8.37
N THR A 60 10.34 4.65 9.29
CA THR A 60 10.84 3.61 10.20
C THR A 60 11.39 2.40 9.45
N LEU A 61 10.77 2.01 8.33
CA LEU A 61 11.24 0.89 7.51
C LEU A 61 12.58 1.22 6.84
N PHE A 62 12.71 2.42 6.25
CA PHE A 62 13.96 2.84 5.60
C PHE A 62 15.12 2.96 6.58
N ASP A 63 14.89 3.51 7.77
CA ASP A 63 15.92 3.61 8.82
C ASP A 63 16.42 2.24 9.30
N ARG A 64 15.65 1.16 9.10
CA ARG A 64 16.01 -0.21 9.52
C ARG A 64 16.70 -1.02 8.43
N ILE A 65 16.70 -0.53 7.19
CA ILE A 65 17.27 -1.22 6.02
C ILE A 65 18.57 -0.53 5.56
N ALA A 66 18.81 0.70 6.01
CA ALA A 66 20.10 1.39 5.91
C ALA A 66 21.08 0.92 7.00
#